data_AF-A0A397HH75-F1
#
_entry.id   AF-A0A397HH75-F1
#
_cell.length_a   1.000
_cell.length_b   1.000
_cell.length_c   1.000
_cell.angle_alpha   90.00
_cell.angle_beta   90.00
_cell.angle_gamma   90.00
#
_symmetry.space_group_name_H-M   'P 1'
#
loop_
_entity.id
_entity.type
_entity.pdbx_description
1 polymer ?
#
loop_
_entity_poly.entity_id
_entity_poly.type
_entity_poly.pdbx_seq_one_letter_code
_entity_poly.pdbx_strand_id
1 'polypeptide(L)'
;MSNFGVIPAWPTWSGGPTNRWAAEEWFDAYPDKQSMVTKHGFFLEEDISQFDAKFFGISSTEAHAMDPQQRLFLMTTYEALEDAAIPVETLRGSNTGVFASIFERGYDRMGHKDLSTISNTHMNGTGEAILSNGISYCFDLKGPCMTIDTGCSGSLVALHQACHSLRLGESDLALVGGSQLVIHPDALTIMSGMGMLNPDGKSYAFDSRGEGYGRGEGVATIVLKRLDRALEDG
;
A
#
# COMPACT_ATOMS: atom_id res chain seq x y z
N MET A 1 -0.28 -24.95 -4.60
CA MET A 1 -0.91 -23.71 -5.09
C MET A 1 -1.90 -23.27 -4.04
N SER A 2 -1.41 -22.52 -3.06
CA SER A 2 -2.26 -21.73 -2.17
C SER A 2 -2.88 -20.65 -3.06
N ASN A 3 -4.17 -20.77 -3.35
CA ASN A 3 -4.88 -19.79 -4.14
C ASN A 3 -5.10 -18.56 -3.24
N PHE A 4 -4.10 -17.69 -3.14
CA PHE A 4 -4.25 -16.37 -2.54
C PHE A 4 -5.16 -15.56 -3.47
N GLY A 5 -6.47 -15.81 -3.51
CA GLY A 5 -7.40 -14.95 -4.25
C GLY A 5 -7.49 -13.55 -3.61
N VAL A 6 -6.37 -12.83 -3.51
CA VAL A 6 -6.16 -11.69 -2.63
C VAL A 6 -5.72 -10.43 -3.37
N ILE A 7 -5.47 -10.46 -4.70
CA ILE A 7 -5.48 -9.20 -5.48
C ILE A 7 -6.85 -8.57 -5.23
N PRO A 8 -6.91 -7.46 -4.49
CA PRO A 8 -8.19 -6.81 -4.26
C PRO A 8 -8.73 -6.41 -5.62
N ALA A 9 -10.00 -6.68 -5.88
CA ALA A 9 -10.65 -6.12 -7.05
C ALA A 9 -10.42 -4.60 -7.04
N TRP A 10 -10.17 -4.03 -8.22
CA TRP A 10 -10.00 -2.58 -8.33
C TRP A 10 -11.22 -1.91 -7.69
N PRO A 11 -10.99 -0.96 -6.76
CA PRO A 11 -12.08 -0.41 -5.98
C PRO A 11 -13.06 0.31 -6.89
N THR A 12 -14.35 0.08 -6.64
CA THR A 12 -15.42 0.79 -7.33
C THR A 12 -15.83 2.03 -6.53
N TRP A 13 -16.44 3.01 -7.20
CA TRP A 13 -16.96 4.18 -6.50
C TRP A 13 -18.13 3.76 -5.59
N SER A 14 -17.98 3.99 -4.30
CA SER A 14 -18.90 3.54 -3.27
C SER A 14 -18.95 4.53 -2.10
N GLY A 15 -19.89 4.32 -1.18
CA GLY A 15 -19.87 4.99 0.13
C GLY A 15 -18.70 4.50 0.98
N GLY A 16 -18.36 5.24 2.04
CA GLY A 16 -17.29 4.88 2.96
C GLY A 16 -17.48 3.47 3.57
N PRO A 17 -16.38 2.77 3.88
CA PRO A 17 -16.41 1.39 4.36
C PRO A 17 -16.99 1.32 5.78
N THR A 18 -18.22 0.80 5.90
CA THR A 18 -18.99 0.75 7.15
C THR A 18 -18.37 -0.11 8.25
N ASN A 19 -17.49 -1.05 7.88
CA ASN A 19 -16.70 -1.85 8.81
C ASN A 19 -15.47 -1.12 9.38
N ARG A 20 -15.15 0.08 8.89
CA ARG A 20 -14.01 0.89 9.36
C ARG A 20 -14.48 2.18 10.07
N TRP A 21 -15.45 2.89 9.51
CA TRP A 21 -16.11 4.03 10.16
C TRP A 21 -17.50 4.28 9.59
N ALA A 22 -18.37 4.96 10.36
CA ALA A 22 -19.68 5.39 9.90
C ALA A 22 -19.57 6.71 9.11
N ALA A 23 -19.47 6.65 7.78
CA ALA A 23 -19.23 7.83 6.94
C ALA A 23 -20.24 8.96 7.14
N GLU A 24 -21.49 8.63 7.48
CA GLU A 24 -22.57 9.58 7.80
C GLU A 24 -22.24 10.48 8.99
N GLU A 25 -21.54 9.97 10.00
CA GLU A 25 -21.20 10.71 11.23
C GLU A 25 -20.10 11.76 10.99
N TRP A 26 -19.35 11.60 9.91
CA TRP A 26 -18.22 12.44 9.56
C TRP A 26 -18.54 13.43 8.44
N PHE A 27 -19.76 13.42 7.88
CA PHE A 27 -20.10 14.24 6.72
C PHE A 27 -20.65 15.62 7.12
N ASP A 28 -20.11 16.67 6.49
CA ASP A 28 -20.71 18.00 6.47
C ASP A 28 -20.48 18.63 5.08
N ALA A 29 -21.53 19.23 4.50
CA ALA A 29 -21.41 19.97 3.25
C ALA A 29 -20.55 21.24 3.38
N TYR A 30 -20.37 21.73 4.60
CA TYR A 30 -19.49 22.85 4.96
C TYR A 30 -18.45 22.36 5.99
N PRO A 31 -17.49 21.52 5.56
CA PRO A 31 -16.63 20.79 6.47
C PRO A 31 -15.77 21.72 7.34
N ASP A 32 -15.73 21.40 8.62
CA ASP A 32 -14.80 21.92 9.59
C ASP A 32 -13.60 20.95 9.78
N LYS A 33 -12.85 21.09 10.88
CA LYS A 33 -11.67 20.23 11.14
C LYS A 33 -12.03 18.78 11.49
N GLN A 34 -13.30 18.46 11.73
CA GLN A 34 -13.77 17.14 12.17
C GLN A 34 -14.69 16.47 11.15
N SER A 35 -14.96 17.13 10.02
CA SER A 35 -15.91 16.65 9.02
C SER A 35 -15.30 16.60 7.62
N MET A 36 -15.89 15.77 6.78
CA MET A 36 -15.51 15.49 5.41
C MET A 36 -16.58 16.03 4.47
N VAL A 37 -16.15 16.58 3.33
CA VAL A 37 -17.07 17.13 2.30
C VAL A 37 -17.80 16.05 1.51
N THR A 38 -17.39 14.79 1.66
CA THR A 38 -17.97 13.66 0.94
C THR A 38 -17.99 12.40 1.79
N LYS A 39 -18.97 11.54 1.49
CA LYS A 39 -19.10 10.19 2.05
C LYS A 39 -18.61 9.10 1.11
N HIS A 40 -18.15 9.48 -0.09
CA HIS A 40 -17.84 8.54 -1.16
C HIS A 40 -16.37 8.57 -1.53
N GLY A 41 -15.92 7.48 -2.15
CA GLY A 41 -14.57 7.29 -2.64
C GLY A 41 -14.43 5.95 -3.34
N PHE A 42 -13.19 5.51 -3.52
CA PHE A 42 -12.87 4.22 -4.11
C PHE A 42 -12.16 3.36 -3.07
N PHE A 43 -12.92 2.58 -2.31
CA PHE A 43 -12.40 1.74 -1.22
C PHE A 43 -12.34 0.28 -1.66
N LEU A 44 -11.33 -0.46 -1.18
CA LEU A 44 -11.26 -1.91 -1.42
C LEU A 44 -12.48 -2.58 -0.77
N GLU A 45 -13.17 -3.41 -1.55
CA GLU A 45 -14.38 -4.13 -1.10
C GLU A 45 -14.01 -5.31 -0.20
N GLU A 46 -12.84 -5.89 -0.42
CA GLU A 46 -12.28 -6.96 0.38
C GLU A 46 -11.92 -6.49 1.80
N ASP A 47 -11.98 -7.43 2.74
CA ASP A 47 -11.56 -7.19 4.10
C ASP A 47 -10.04 -7.06 4.19
N ILE A 48 -9.57 -5.82 4.27
CA ILE A 48 -8.16 -5.46 4.42
C ILE A 48 -7.51 -6.00 5.71
N SER A 49 -8.28 -6.58 6.64
CA SER A 49 -7.72 -7.24 7.83
C SER A 49 -7.23 -8.66 7.56
N GLN A 50 -7.64 -9.29 6.45
CA GLN A 50 -7.24 -10.65 6.09
C GLN A 50 -5.75 -10.74 5.73
N PHE A 51 -5.08 -11.74 6.30
CA PHE A 51 -3.65 -11.99 6.06
C PHE A 51 -3.26 -13.42 6.48
N ASP A 52 -2.58 -14.16 5.61
CA ASP A 52 -2.04 -15.48 5.95
C ASP A 52 -0.67 -15.35 6.64
N ALA A 53 -0.70 -14.99 7.92
CA ALA A 53 0.51 -14.80 8.71
C ALA A 53 1.40 -16.06 8.75
N LYS A 54 0.80 -17.25 8.78
CA LYS A 54 1.54 -18.51 8.87
C LYS A 54 2.34 -18.76 7.60
N PHE A 55 1.76 -18.45 6.43
CA PHE A 55 2.47 -18.58 5.16
C PHE A 55 3.75 -17.74 5.11
N PHE A 56 3.70 -16.50 5.59
CA PHE A 56 4.86 -15.60 5.63
C PHE A 56 5.78 -15.82 6.86
N GLY A 57 5.51 -16.82 7.70
CA GLY A 57 6.29 -17.10 8.90
C GLY A 57 6.16 -16.05 10.00
N ILE A 58 5.08 -15.27 9.99
CA ILE A 58 4.80 -14.18 10.93
C ILE A 58 3.89 -14.69 12.05
N SER A 59 4.19 -14.29 13.29
CA SER A 59 3.37 -14.66 14.45
C SER A 59 2.02 -13.95 14.45
N SER A 60 0.99 -14.54 15.07
CA SER A 60 -0.33 -13.90 15.19
C SER A 60 -0.28 -12.54 15.90
N THR A 61 0.54 -12.44 16.95
CA THR A 61 0.74 -11.19 17.71
C THR A 61 1.36 -10.11 16.84
N GLU A 62 2.35 -10.47 16.03
CA GLU A 62 3.00 -9.54 15.11
C GLU A 62 2.05 -9.11 14.00
N ALA A 63 1.37 -10.06 13.36
CA ALA A 63 0.39 -9.80 12.30
C ALA A 63 -0.74 -8.86 12.76
N HIS A 64 -1.19 -8.97 14.01
CA HIS A 64 -2.21 -8.09 14.56
C HIS A 64 -1.74 -6.64 14.71
N ALA A 65 -0.45 -6.42 14.94
CA ALA A 65 0.14 -5.09 15.06
C ALA A 65 0.56 -4.49 13.70
N MET A 66 0.62 -5.29 12.65
CA MET A 66 1.02 -4.84 11.31
C MET A 66 -0.07 -3.98 10.66
N ASP A 67 0.34 -2.86 10.07
CA ASP A 67 -0.49 -2.06 9.17
C ASP A 67 -1.01 -2.97 8.03
N PRO A 68 -2.32 -2.98 7.74
CA PRO A 68 -2.87 -3.65 6.56
C PRO A 68 -2.10 -3.38 5.27
N GLN A 69 -1.53 -2.18 5.11
CA GLN A 69 -0.70 -1.80 3.97
C GLN A 69 0.53 -2.70 3.82
N GLN A 70 1.20 -3.07 4.91
CA GLN A 70 2.36 -3.98 4.89
C GLN A 70 1.95 -5.41 4.58
N ARG A 71 0.82 -5.86 5.14
CA ARG A 71 0.26 -7.20 4.95
C ARG A 71 -0.16 -7.44 3.50
N LEU A 72 -0.94 -6.52 2.94
CA LEU A 72 -1.33 -6.56 1.53
C LEU A 72 -0.12 -6.45 0.60
N PHE A 73 0.91 -5.67 0.98
CA PHE A 73 2.12 -5.54 0.17
C PHE A 73 2.93 -6.84 0.11
N LEU A 74 3.01 -7.61 1.21
CA LEU A 74 3.59 -8.96 1.20
C LEU A 74 2.83 -9.89 0.25
N MET A 75 1.50 -9.90 0.32
CA MET A 75 0.66 -10.76 -0.51
C MET A 75 0.75 -10.40 -2.00
N THR A 76 0.57 -9.13 -2.34
CA THR A 76 0.67 -8.65 -3.73
C THR A 76 2.08 -8.84 -4.31
N THR A 77 3.12 -8.80 -3.49
CA THR A 77 4.48 -9.11 -3.94
C THR A 77 4.67 -10.60 -4.24
N TYR A 78 4.13 -11.47 -3.39
CA TYR A 78 4.13 -12.91 -3.66
C TYR A 78 3.36 -13.24 -4.94
N GLU A 79 2.17 -12.68 -5.10
CA GLU A 79 1.33 -12.86 -6.29
C GLU A 79 2.01 -12.33 -7.56
N ALA A 80 2.69 -11.19 -7.49
CA ALA A 80 3.44 -10.64 -8.64
C ALA A 80 4.61 -11.56 -9.04
N LEU A 81 5.23 -12.25 -8.08
CA LEU A 81 6.26 -13.26 -8.35
C LEU A 81 5.65 -14.53 -8.97
N GLU A 82 4.47 -14.97 -8.50
CA GLU A 82 3.73 -16.07 -9.12
C GLU A 82 3.30 -15.74 -10.55
N ASP A 83 2.80 -14.53 -10.80
CA ASP A 83 2.41 -14.04 -12.13
C ASP A 83 3.61 -13.97 -13.08
N ALA A 84 4.78 -13.54 -12.57
CA ALA A 84 6.04 -13.56 -13.29
C ALA A 84 6.64 -14.97 -13.45
N ALA A 85 6.00 -16.02 -12.91
CA ALA A 85 6.49 -17.39 -12.85
C ALA A 85 7.89 -17.55 -12.22
N ILE A 86 8.20 -16.71 -11.22
CA ILE A 86 9.47 -16.73 -10.49
C ILE A 86 9.22 -17.35 -9.09
N PRO A 87 9.71 -18.57 -8.82
CA PRO A 87 9.57 -19.16 -7.49
C PRO A 87 10.39 -18.36 -6.46
N VAL A 88 9.76 -17.95 -5.36
CA VAL A 88 10.38 -17.13 -4.29
C VAL A 88 11.69 -17.72 -3.78
N GLU A 89 11.76 -19.04 -3.69
CA GLU A 89 12.89 -19.82 -3.20
C GLU A 89 14.14 -19.61 -4.04
N THR A 90 13.97 -19.30 -5.33
CA THR A 90 15.09 -18.98 -6.25
C THR A 90 15.68 -17.59 -6.02
N LEU A 91 14.95 -16.71 -5.34
CA LEU A 91 15.39 -15.34 -5.04
C LEU A 91 16.12 -15.21 -3.70
N ARG A 92 16.11 -16.25 -2.86
CA ARG A 92 16.78 -16.21 -1.56
C ARG A 92 18.27 -15.97 -1.71
N GLY A 93 18.78 -14.94 -1.03
CA GLY A 93 20.17 -14.51 -1.11
C GLY A 93 20.53 -13.75 -2.39
N SER A 94 19.60 -13.57 -3.32
CA SER A 94 19.85 -12.88 -4.59
C SER A 94 19.98 -11.36 -4.42
N ASN A 95 20.59 -10.72 -5.41
CA ASN A 95 20.65 -9.27 -5.52
C ASN A 95 19.35 -8.65 -6.05
N THR A 96 18.21 -9.11 -5.53
CA THR A 96 16.89 -8.55 -5.85
C THR A 96 16.66 -7.30 -5.01
N GLY A 97 16.37 -6.17 -5.65
CA GLY A 97 16.04 -4.91 -4.97
C GLY A 97 14.54 -4.78 -4.67
N VAL A 98 14.21 -4.01 -3.64
CA VAL A 98 12.82 -3.67 -3.25
C VAL A 98 12.67 -2.16 -3.16
N PHE A 99 11.77 -1.62 -3.98
CA PHE A 99 11.48 -0.21 -4.09
C PHE A 99 9.98 0.01 -3.84
N ALA A 100 9.65 0.37 -2.60
CA ALA A 100 8.27 0.56 -2.17
C ALA A 100 7.93 2.04 -2.03
N SER A 101 6.64 2.39 -2.14
CA SER A 101 6.15 3.72 -1.80
C SER A 101 4.93 3.67 -0.91
N ILE A 102 4.88 4.55 0.08
CA ILE A 102 3.75 4.74 0.99
C ILE A 102 3.70 6.20 1.41
N PHE A 103 2.51 6.67 1.74
CA PHE A 103 2.29 8.04 2.18
C PHE A 103 1.31 8.11 3.36
N GLU A 104 0.27 7.28 3.35
CA GLU A 104 -0.75 7.29 4.40
C GLU A 104 -0.31 6.47 5.61
N ARG A 105 -0.54 7.03 6.80
CA ARG A 105 -0.10 6.48 8.09
C ARG A 105 -1.25 6.39 9.09
N GLY A 106 -2.48 6.21 8.59
CA GLY A 106 -3.69 6.20 9.41
C GLY A 106 -3.67 5.14 10.51
N TYR A 107 -3.07 3.97 10.24
CA TYR A 107 -2.97 2.88 11.22
C TYR A 107 -2.02 3.25 12.39
N ASP A 108 -0.85 3.81 12.09
CA ASP A 108 0.11 4.32 13.08
C ASP A 108 -0.51 5.43 13.94
N ARG A 109 -1.14 6.42 13.28
CA ARG A 109 -1.79 7.55 13.96
C ARG A 109 -2.92 7.08 14.87
N MET A 110 -3.67 6.06 14.46
CA MET A 110 -4.72 5.46 15.27
C MET A 110 -4.16 4.73 16.50
N GLY A 111 -3.09 3.94 16.35
CA GLY A 111 -2.45 3.26 17.48
C GLY A 111 -1.94 4.22 18.55
N HIS A 112 -1.42 5.38 18.13
CA HIS A 112 -0.94 6.42 19.06
C HIS A 112 -2.05 7.20 19.78
N LYS A 113 -3.34 7.00 19.45
CA LYS A 113 -4.45 7.65 20.18
C LYS A 113 -4.63 7.09 21.59
N ASP A 114 -4.28 5.82 21.82
CA ASP A 114 -4.31 5.19 23.14
C ASP A 114 -3.09 4.27 23.35
N LEU A 115 -2.06 4.85 23.97
CA LEU A 115 -0.80 4.15 24.28
C LEU A 115 -0.98 2.96 25.23
N SER A 116 -2.11 2.82 25.92
CA SER A 116 -2.36 1.65 26.78
C SER A 116 -2.71 0.40 25.98
N THR A 117 -3.11 0.56 24.71
CA THR A 117 -3.54 -0.53 23.81
C THR A 117 -2.51 -0.90 22.75
N ILE A 118 -1.42 -0.13 22.66
CA ILE A 118 -0.41 -0.28 21.61
C ILE A 118 0.42 -1.56 21.82
N SER A 119 0.65 -2.33 20.76
CA SER A 119 1.53 -3.51 20.82
C SER A 119 2.99 -3.11 21.00
N ASN A 120 3.77 -3.91 21.72
CA ASN A 120 5.22 -3.77 21.78
C ASN A 120 5.90 -3.90 20.40
N THR A 121 5.22 -4.50 19.42
CA THR A 121 5.69 -4.63 18.04
C THR A 121 5.16 -3.54 17.11
N HIS A 122 4.42 -2.54 17.62
CA HIS A 122 3.75 -1.53 16.79
C HIS A 122 4.73 -0.77 15.89
N MET A 123 5.88 -0.35 16.41
CA MET A 123 6.90 0.34 15.62
C MET A 123 7.38 -0.49 14.40
N ASN A 124 7.47 -1.81 14.55
CA ASN A 124 7.76 -2.69 13.42
C ASN A 124 6.53 -2.82 12.51
N GLY A 125 5.35 -2.95 13.08
CA GLY A 125 4.10 -3.09 12.34
C GLY A 125 3.69 -1.86 11.53
N THR A 126 4.19 -0.67 11.84
CA THR A 126 3.76 0.59 11.19
C THR A 126 4.90 1.42 10.61
N GLY A 127 6.15 1.10 10.91
CA GLY A 127 7.30 1.82 10.41
C GLY A 127 7.37 1.81 8.89
N GLU A 128 7.61 2.96 8.27
CA GLU A 128 7.61 3.07 6.80
C GLU A 128 8.67 2.22 6.14
N ALA A 129 9.91 2.27 6.66
CA ALA A 129 11.01 1.46 6.15
C ALA A 129 10.70 -0.04 6.25
N ILE A 130 9.79 -0.45 7.13
CA ILE A 130 9.36 -1.84 7.27
C ILE A 130 8.52 -2.29 6.08
N LEU A 131 7.90 -1.38 5.33
CA LEU A 131 7.19 -1.75 4.10
C LEU A 131 8.12 -2.44 3.10
N SER A 132 9.27 -1.85 2.78
CA SER A 132 10.27 -2.50 1.91
C SER A 132 11.08 -3.56 2.65
N ASN A 133 11.51 -3.29 3.91
CA ASN A 133 12.35 -4.23 4.66
C ASN A 133 11.63 -5.55 4.95
N GLY A 134 10.32 -5.52 5.18
CA GLY A 134 9.50 -6.70 5.42
C GLY A 134 9.51 -7.65 4.22
N ILE A 135 9.44 -7.11 3.00
CA ILE A 135 9.60 -7.88 1.75
C ILE A 135 11.00 -8.50 1.66
N SER A 136 12.04 -7.67 1.80
CA SER A 136 13.43 -8.15 1.72
C SER A 136 13.74 -9.19 2.79
N TYR A 137 13.21 -9.02 4.00
CA TYR A 137 13.40 -9.96 5.09
C TYR A 137 12.66 -11.28 4.83
N CYS A 138 11.37 -11.21 4.48
CA CYS A 138 10.54 -12.38 4.28
C CYS A 138 11.06 -13.27 3.13
N PHE A 139 11.47 -12.65 2.02
CA PHE A 139 11.97 -13.37 0.84
C PHE A 139 13.50 -13.50 0.77
N ASP A 140 14.22 -13.06 1.82
CA ASP A 140 15.68 -13.15 1.95
C ASP A 140 16.46 -12.44 0.83
N LEU A 141 16.00 -11.27 0.41
CA LEU A 141 16.55 -10.48 -0.71
C LEU A 141 17.69 -9.57 -0.22
N LYS A 142 18.75 -9.42 -1.04
CA LYS A 142 20.00 -8.73 -0.65
C LYS A 142 20.32 -7.48 -1.46
N GLY A 143 19.47 -7.11 -2.43
CA GLY A 143 19.65 -5.88 -3.19
C GLY A 143 19.26 -4.62 -2.42
N PRO A 144 19.35 -3.44 -3.07
CA PRO A 144 18.86 -2.19 -2.53
C PRO A 144 17.42 -2.30 -2.02
N CYS A 145 17.18 -1.79 -0.82
CA CYS A 145 15.88 -1.84 -0.16
C CYS A 145 15.53 -0.44 0.34
N MET A 146 14.45 0.14 -0.19
CA MET A 146 14.02 1.48 0.23
C MET A 146 12.52 1.68 0.10
N THR A 147 12.00 2.45 1.04
CA THR A 147 10.66 3.00 1.01
C THR A 147 10.75 4.50 0.70
N ILE A 148 10.01 4.93 -0.32
CA ILE A 148 10.09 6.26 -0.91
C ILE A 148 8.75 6.98 -0.72
N ASP A 149 8.80 8.16 -0.12
CA ASP A 149 7.66 9.07 -0.04
C ASP A 149 7.96 10.34 -0.86
N THR A 150 7.20 10.54 -1.92
CA THR A 150 7.14 11.80 -2.68
C THR A 150 5.69 12.26 -2.87
N GLY A 151 4.80 11.83 -1.98
CA GLY A 151 3.35 12.01 -2.14
C GLY A 151 2.80 11.21 -3.32
N CYS A 152 1.94 11.84 -4.13
CA CYS A 152 1.21 11.17 -5.22
C CYS A 152 2.10 10.51 -6.29
N SER A 153 3.34 10.96 -6.46
CA SER A 153 4.29 10.37 -7.42
C SER A 153 5.10 9.20 -6.86
N GLY A 154 4.91 8.83 -5.58
CA GLY A 154 5.74 7.86 -4.86
C GLY A 154 6.06 6.59 -5.65
N SER A 155 5.04 5.92 -6.19
CA SER A 155 5.20 4.66 -6.92
C SER A 155 5.95 4.82 -8.24
N LEU A 156 5.77 5.94 -8.95
CA LEU A 156 6.54 6.26 -10.17
C LEU A 156 7.99 6.61 -9.86
N VAL A 157 8.25 7.25 -8.72
CA VAL A 157 9.63 7.51 -8.27
C VAL A 157 10.30 6.20 -7.84
N ALA A 158 9.59 5.29 -7.17
CA ALA A 158 10.09 3.96 -6.85
C ALA A 158 10.42 3.16 -8.12
N LEU A 159 9.54 3.19 -9.13
CA LEU A 159 9.80 2.61 -10.45
C LEU A 159 11.04 3.21 -11.12
N HIS A 160 11.17 4.54 -11.07
CA HIS A 160 12.34 5.22 -11.62
C HIS A 160 13.64 4.77 -10.96
N GLN A 161 13.67 4.67 -9.62
CA GLN A 161 14.84 4.20 -8.87
C GLN A 161 15.17 2.74 -9.17
N ALA A 162 14.16 1.86 -9.21
CA ALA A 162 14.34 0.45 -9.55
C ALA A 162 14.93 0.27 -10.95
N CYS A 163 14.43 1.02 -11.93
CA CYS A 163 14.96 1.05 -13.28
C CYS A 163 16.44 1.49 -13.31
N HIS A 164 16.82 2.45 -12.47
CA HIS A 164 18.23 2.86 -12.35
C HIS A 164 19.10 1.77 -11.73
N SER A 165 18.65 1.17 -10.64
CA SER A 165 19.33 0.06 -9.98
C SER A 165 19.63 -1.11 -10.94
N LEU A 166 18.62 -1.52 -11.73
CA LEU A 166 18.75 -2.55 -12.75
C LEU A 166 19.77 -2.17 -13.85
N ARG A 167 19.76 -0.92 -14.32
CA ARG A 167 20.68 -0.45 -15.36
C ARG A 167 22.13 -0.38 -14.87
N LEU A 168 22.34 -0.05 -13.59
CA LEU A 168 23.65 0.04 -12.97
C LEU A 168 24.18 -1.32 -12.50
N GLY A 169 23.35 -2.36 -12.51
CA GLY A 169 23.71 -3.69 -11.97
C GLY A 169 23.72 -3.72 -10.44
N GLU A 170 23.13 -2.73 -9.79
CA GLU A 170 22.90 -2.75 -8.33
C GLU A 170 21.78 -3.72 -7.96
N SER A 171 20.91 -4.08 -8.91
CA SER A 171 19.97 -5.20 -8.79
C SER A 171 19.93 -6.04 -10.06
N ASP A 172 19.70 -7.35 -9.92
CA ASP A 172 19.46 -8.25 -11.05
C ASP A 172 17.96 -8.38 -11.37
N LEU A 173 17.13 -8.23 -10.34
CA LEU A 173 15.67 -8.18 -10.37
C LEU A 173 15.22 -7.05 -9.44
N ALA A 174 14.11 -6.38 -9.72
CA ALA A 174 13.57 -5.37 -8.80
C ALA A 174 12.07 -5.56 -8.60
N LEU A 175 11.66 -5.57 -7.32
CA LEU A 175 10.28 -5.54 -6.89
C LEU A 175 9.91 -4.07 -6.65
N VAL A 176 8.90 -3.59 -7.36
CA VAL A 176 8.45 -2.21 -7.25
C VAL A 176 7.00 -2.20 -6.88
N GLY A 177 6.60 -1.39 -5.90
CA GLY A 177 5.19 -1.23 -5.66
C GLY A 177 4.84 -0.10 -4.72
N GLY A 178 3.56 0.01 -4.44
CA GLY A 178 3.02 1.06 -3.59
C GLY A 178 1.74 0.64 -2.91
N SER A 179 1.48 1.27 -1.77
CA SER A 179 0.30 1.00 -0.95
C SER A 179 -0.37 2.30 -0.54
N GLN A 180 -1.70 2.29 -0.60
CA GLN A 180 -2.55 3.39 -0.17
C GLN A 180 -3.84 2.81 0.40
N LEU A 181 -4.03 2.90 1.71
CA LEU A 181 -5.28 2.53 2.38
C LEU A 181 -5.76 3.66 3.29
N VAL A 182 -7.04 3.95 3.23
CA VAL A 182 -7.74 4.83 4.16
C VAL A 182 -8.26 3.98 5.32
N ILE A 183 -7.49 4.01 6.41
CA ILE A 183 -7.79 3.24 7.63
C ILE A 183 -8.79 3.99 8.53
N HIS A 184 -8.68 5.33 8.58
CA HIS A 184 -9.49 6.20 9.42
C HIS A 184 -9.78 7.51 8.64
N PRO A 185 -10.93 8.18 8.86
CA PRO A 185 -11.32 9.38 8.12
C PRO A 185 -10.52 10.66 8.46
N ASP A 186 -9.53 10.60 9.32
CA ASP A 186 -8.85 11.80 9.85
C ASP A 186 -8.01 12.54 8.79
N ALA A 187 -7.38 11.82 7.86
CA ALA A 187 -6.75 12.45 6.71
C ALA A 187 -7.79 13.12 5.79
N LEU A 188 -8.97 12.50 5.63
CA LEU A 188 -10.03 13.01 4.76
C LEU A 188 -10.67 14.29 5.31
N THR A 189 -10.80 14.44 6.63
CA THR A 189 -11.32 15.69 7.22
C THR A 189 -10.36 16.85 6.97
N ILE A 190 -9.05 16.62 7.16
CA ILE A 190 -8.01 17.61 6.90
C ILE A 190 -7.99 18.00 5.41
N MET A 191 -8.05 17.02 4.50
CA MET A 191 -8.09 17.25 3.05
C MET A 191 -9.36 18.00 2.63
N SER A 192 -10.50 17.73 3.27
CA SER A 192 -11.76 18.46 3.02
C SER A 192 -11.63 19.93 3.42
N GLY A 193 -11.06 20.21 4.60
CA GLY A 193 -10.80 21.59 5.05
C GLY A 193 -9.79 22.35 4.17
N MET A 194 -8.93 21.64 3.43
CA MET A 194 -8.02 22.22 2.43
C MET A 194 -8.66 22.40 1.04
N GLY A 195 -9.91 21.95 0.83
CA GLY A 195 -10.56 21.97 -0.48
C GLY A 195 -9.94 21.01 -1.50
N MET A 196 -9.29 19.94 -1.04
CA MET A 196 -8.62 18.97 -1.93
C MET A 196 -9.59 17.93 -2.49
N LEU A 197 -10.65 17.59 -1.75
CA LEU A 197 -11.59 16.54 -2.12
C LEU A 197 -12.79 17.10 -2.87
N ASN A 198 -13.20 16.41 -3.93
CA ASN A 198 -14.43 16.71 -4.63
C ASN A 198 -15.66 16.27 -3.79
N PRO A 199 -16.74 17.06 -3.68
CA PRO A 199 -17.96 16.68 -2.95
C PRO A 199 -18.60 15.37 -3.42
N ASP A 200 -18.49 15.03 -4.71
CA ASP A 200 -18.99 13.77 -5.28
C ASP A 200 -18.10 12.56 -4.92
N GLY A 201 -16.92 12.79 -4.34
CA GLY A 201 -15.92 11.75 -4.09
C GLY A 201 -15.30 11.18 -5.38
N LYS A 202 -15.37 11.91 -6.50
CA LYS A 202 -14.85 11.51 -7.81
C LYS A 202 -13.82 12.50 -8.35
N SER A 203 -12.93 11.99 -9.20
CA SER A 203 -12.00 12.81 -9.97
C SER A 203 -12.55 13.06 -11.37
N TYR A 204 -12.83 14.31 -11.70
CA TYR A 204 -13.34 14.74 -13.00
C TYR A 204 -12.21 15.38 -13.84
N ALA A 205 -11.29 14.55 -14.35
CA ALA A 205 -10.12 15.03 -15.07
C ALA A 205 -10.50 15.82 -16.34
N PHE A 206 -10.06 17.08 -16.41
CA PHE A 206 -10.30 18.01 -17.53
C PHE A 206 -11.79 18.31 -17.82
N ASP A 207 -12.65 18.13 -16.82
CA ASP A 207 -14.09 18.34 -16.92
C ASP A 207 -14.52 19.51 -16.02
N SER A 208 -15.61 20.20 -16.39
CA SER A 208 -16.11 21.38 -15.68
C SER A 208 -16.55 21.11 -14.24
N ARG A 209 -16.78 19.85 -13.86
CA ARG A 209 -17.10 19.40 -12.49
C ARG A 209 -15.86 19.25 -11.60
N GLY A 210 -14.67 19.55 -12.13
CA GLY A 210 -13.40 19.42 -11.42
C GLY A 210 -13.25 20.43 -10.29
N GLU A 211 -13.73 20.08 -9.09
CA GLU A 211 -13.63 20.89 -7.86
C GLU A 211 -12.75 20.24 -6.78
N GLY A 212 -11.85 19.32 -7.18
CA GLY A 212 -11.04 18.49 -6.29
C GLY A 212 -10.89 17.08 -6.87
N TYR A 213 -10.30 16.16 -6.11
CA TYR A 213 -10.16 14.77 -6.51
C TYR A 213 -10.96 13.80 -5.62
N GLY A 214 -11.28 12.63 -6.16
CA GLY A 214 -11.83 11.51 -5.40
C GLY A 214 -10.72 10.66 -4.80
N ARG A 215 -10.81 10.32 -3.51
CA ARG A 215 -9.81 9.47 -2.86
C ARG A 215 -10.04 8.01 -3.21
N GLY A 216 -8.95 7.27 -3.41
CA GLY A 216 -8.98 5.84 -3.65
C GLY A 216 -7.90 5.07 -2.89
N GLU A 217 -8.15 3.77 -2.76
CA GLU A 217 -7.28 2.79 -2.18
C GLU A 217 -6.63 1.90 -3.24
N GLY A 218 -5.54 1.24 -2.88
CA GLY A 218 -4.92 0.25 -3.76
C GLY A 218 -3.55 -0.16 -3.25
N VAL A 219 -3.21 -1.42 -3.52
CA VAL A 219 -1.89 -1.98 -3.30
C VAL A 219 -1.49 -2.74 -4.55
N ALA A 220 -0.29 -2.51 -5.05
CA ALA A 220 0.19 -3.17 -6.26
C ALA A 220 1.70 -3.35 -6.22
N THR A 221 2.16 -4.47 -6.78
CA THR A 221 3.57 -4.78 -7.01
C THR A 221 3.76 -5.18 -8.47
N ILE A 222 4.87 -4.75 -9.06
CA ILE A 222 5.35 -5.20 -10.35
C ILE A 222 6.77 -5.74 -10.20
N VAL A 223 7.10 -6.74 -11.02
CA VAL A 223 8.43 -7.33 -11.09
C VAL A 223 9.14 -6.79 -12.32
N LEU A 224 10.35 -6.27 -12.14
CA LEU A 224 11.18 -5.74 -13.20
C LEU A 224 12.45 -6.55 -13.36
N LYS A 225 12.78 -6.83 -14.61
CA LYS A 225 14.04 -7.45 -15.04
C LYS A 225 14.55 -6.74 -16.27
N ARG A 226 15.86 -6.75 -16.50
CA ARG A 226 16.40 -6.26 -17.76
C ARG A 226 15.89 -7.13 -18.92
N LEU A 227 15.55 -6.50 -20.04
CA LEU A 227 14.93 -7.18 -21.19
C LEU A 227 15.78 -8.35 -21.72
N ASP A 228 17.10 -8.16 -21.84
CA ASP A 228 18.01 -9.20 -22.29
C ASP A 228 17.98 -10.43 -21.37
N ARG A 229 17.99 -10.22 -20.05
CA ARG A 229 17.84 -11.31 -19.07
C ARG A 229 16.46 -11.95 -19.07
N ALA A 230 15.40 -11.15 -19.29
CA ALA A 230 14.05 -11.69 -19.45
C ALA A 230 13.95 -12.63 -20.65
N LEU A 231 14.49 -12.24 -21.79
CA LEU A 231 14.49 -13.07 -22.98
C LEU A 231 15.36 -14.33 -22.83
N GLU A 232 16.44 -14.27 -22.06
CA GLU A 232 17.30 -15.43 -21.76
C GLU A 232 16.60 -16.47 -20.87
N ASP A 233 15.79 -16.03 -19.90
CA ASP A 233 15.13 -16.91 -18.94
C ASP A 233 13.80 -17.51 -19.46
N GLY A 234 13.22 -16.91 -20.51
CA GLY A 234 11.93 -17.33 -21.12
C GLY A 234 10.72 -16.62 -20.56
#